data_AF-A0A538IAH4-F1
#
_entry.id   AF-A0A538IAH4-F1
#
_cell.length_a   1.000
_cell.length_b   1.000
_cell.length_c   1.000
_cell.angle_alpha   90.00
_cell.angle_beta   90.00
_cell.angle_gamma   90.00
#
_symmetry.space_group_name_H-M   'P 1'
#
loop_
_entity.id
_entity.type
_entity.pdbx_description
1 polymer ?
#
loop_
_entity_poly.entity_id
_entity_poly.type
_entity_poly.pdbx_seq_one_letter_code
_entity_poly.pdbx_strand_id
1 'polypeptide(L)'
;MNRLVIVARLQDGAHTRAEELIEEGPPFEPDELGFRRHGVYLTATDVVFIFEAPEVEWLVNDVIDHPVFATALAPWRGLVDGPPRLAHERYFWSRADQKSGIGLGV
;
A
#
# COMPACT_ATOMS: atom_id res chain seq x y z
N MET A 1 -0.85 -8.83 12.69
CA MET A 1 -0.80 -8.44 11.27
C MET A 1 -1.67 -7.23 11.13
N ASN A 2 -1.10 -6.11 10.73
CA ASN A 2 -1.78 -4.84 10.71
C ASN A 2 -1.78 -4.29 9.29
N ARG A 3 -2.80 -3.49 8.96
CA ARG A 3 -2.99 -2.94 7.61
C ARG A 3 -3.15 -1.43 7.65
N LEU A 4 -2.49 -0.77 6.70
CA LEU A 4 -2.71 0.63 6.39
C LEU A 4 -3.24 0.74 4.97
N VAL A 5 -4.31 1.54 4.82
CA VAL A 5 -4.86 1.87 3.51
C VAL A 5 -4.73 3.37 3.31
N ILE A 6 -4.15 3.77 2.18
CA ILE A 6 -4.04 5.16 1.75
C ILE A 6 -4.98 5.35 0.57
N VAL A 7 -5.89 6.32 0.68
CA VAL A 7 -6.82 6.69 -0.39
C VAL A 7 -6.49 8.10 -0.85
N ALA A 8 -6.18 8.26 -2.12
CA ALA A 8 -5.90 9.55 -2.73
C ALA A 8 -6.84 9.78 -3.90
N ARG A 9 -7.52 10.93 -3.90
CA ARG A 9 -8.38 11.34 -5.00
C ARG A 9 -7.49 11.78 -6.16
N LEU A 10 -7.84 11.40 -7.38
CA LEU A 10 -7.15 11.83 -8.59
C LEU A 10 -7.73 13.14 -9.11
N GLN A 11 -6.88 13.93 -9.75
CA GLN A 11 -7.30 15.05 -10.57
C GLN A 11 -8.00 14.55 -11.84
N ASP A 12 -8.84 15.40 -12.42
CA ASP A 12 -9.49 15.09 -13.70
C ASP A 12 -8.44 14.83 -14.79
N GLY A 13 -8.57 13.72 -15.51
CA GLY A 13 -7.64 13.30 -16.57
C GLY A 13 -6.36 12.60 -16.08
N ALA A 14 -6.14 12.47 -14.77
CA ALA A 14 -4.94 11.82 -14.23
C ALA A 14 -4.95 10.29 -14.29
N HIS A 15 -6.09 9.67 -14.63
CA HIS A 15 -6.27 8.20 -14.57
C HIS A 15 -5.25 7.44 -15.42
N THR A 16 -5.08 7.78 -16.70
CA THR A 16 -4.13 7.07 -17.58
C THR A 16 -2.70 7.15 -17.05
N ARG A 17 -2.29 8.31 -16.53
CA ARG A 17 -0.95 8.44 -15.96
C ARG A 17 -0.79 7.68 -14.64
N ALA A 18 -1.85 7.61 -13.84
CA ALA A 18 -1.86 6.78 -12.64
C ALA A 18 -1.73 5.29 -12.96
N GLU A 19 -2.39 4.82 -14.01
CA GLU A 19 -2.29 3.44 -14.50
C GLU A 19 -0.86 3.10 -14.93
N GLU A 20 -0.23 3.95 -15.74
CA GLU A 20 1.19 3.80 -16.13
C GLU A 20 2.12 3.69 -14.92
N LEU A 21 1.96 4.55 -13.92
CA LEU A 21 2.76 4.50 -12.69
C LEU A 21 2.56 3.20 -11.89
N ILE A 22 1.36 2.63 -11.93
CA ILE A 22 1.08 1.35 -11.25
C ILE A 22 1.75 0.19 -11.98
N GLU A 23 1.75 0.22 -13.31
CA GLU A 23 2.41 -0.79 -14.15
C GLU A 23 3.93 -0.79 -14.00
N GLU A 24 4.54 0.38 -13.75
CA GLU A 24 5.96 0.52 -13.41
C GLU A 24 6.31 -0.21 -12.10
N GLY A 25 5.32 -0.42 -11.22
CA GLY A 25 5.50 -1.03 -9.90
C GLY A 25 6.05 -0.06 -8.85
N PRO A 26 6.16 -0.49 -7.59
CA PRO A 26 6.74 0.35 -6.55
C PRO A 26 8.24 0.58 -6.83
N PRO A 27 8.77 1.81 -6.61
CA PRO A 27 10.20 2.09 -6.78
C PRO A 27 11.04 1.61 -5.58
N PHE A 28 10.54 0.62 -4.84
CA PHE A 28 11.15 0.01 -3.67
C PHE A 28 10.75 -1.47 -3.62
N GLU A 29 11.58 -2.30 -3.02
CA GLU A 29 11.29 -3.72 -2.82
C GLU A 29 10.40 -3.92 -1.59
N PRO A 30 9.15 -4.41 -1.72
CA PRO A 30 8.23 -4.52 -0.60
C PRO A 30 8.71 -5.47 0.51
N ASP A 31 9.41 -6.56 0.14
CA ASP A 31 9.92 -7.55 1.09
C ASP A 31 11.06 -6.98 1.95
N GLU A 32 11.94 -6.15 1.37
CA GLU A 32 13.02 -5.48 2.11
C GLU A 32 12.50 -4.49 3.16
N LEU A 33 11.34 -3.89 2.91
CA LEU A 33 10.64 -3.02 3.86
C LEU A 33 9.77 -3.80 4.87
N GLY A 34 9.79 -5.13 4.82
CA GLY A 34 9.05 -5.99 5.75
C GLY A 34 7.55 -6.12 5.43
N PHE A 35 7.11 -5.69 4.23
CA PHE A 35 5.72 -5.86 3.82
C PHE A 35 5.43 -7.33 3.49
N ARG A 36 4.37 -7.84 4.11
CA ARG A 36 3.81 -9.16 3.79
C ARG A 36 2.87 -9.10 2.60
N ARG A 37 2.25 -7.93 2.38
CA ARG A 37 1.39 -7.68 1.24
C ARG A 37 1.42 -6.20 0.89
N HIS A 38 1.60 -5.92 -0.39
CA HIS A 38 1.37 -4.62 -0.97
C HIS A 38 0.40 -4.76 -2.13
N GLY A 39 -0.51 -3.82 -2.29
CA GLY A 39 -1.43 -3.78 -3.42
C GLY A 39 -1.82 -2.36 -3.75
N VAL A 40 -2.09 -2.12 -5.03
CA VAL A 40 -2.59 -0.84 -5.53
C VAL A 40 -3.85 -1.10 -6.33
N TYR A 41 -4.88 -0.31 -6.08
CA TYR A 41 -6.16 -0.38 -6.77
C TYR A 41 -6.46 0.98 -7.35
N LEU A 42 -6.91 0.98 -8.60
CA LEU A 42 -7.31 2.17 -9.32
C LEU A 42 -8.81 2.14 -9.56
N THR A 43 -9.46 3.25 -9.28
CA THR A 43 -10.85 3.51 -9.65
C THR A 43 -10.90 4.68 -10.61
N ALA A 44 -12.09 5.05 -11.09
CA ALA A 44 -12.25 6.21 -11.95
C ALA A 44 -11.77 7.53 -11.31
N THR A 45 -11.79 7.65 -9.98
CA THR A 45 -11.53 8.91 -9.26
C THR A 45 -10.49 8.81 -8.16
N ASP A 46 -10.10 7.63 -7.74
CA ASP A 46 -9.22 7.42 -6.59
C ASP A 46 -8.21 6.31 -6.88
N VAL A 47 -7.00 6.48 -6.35
CA VAL A 47 -6.02 5.43 -6.19
C VAL A 47 -5.98 4.99 -4.72
N VAL A 48 -5.87 3.68 -4.50
CA VAL A 48 -5.88 3.07 -3.17
C VAL A 48 -4.65 2.19 -3.01
N PHE A 49 -3.80 2.51 -2.04
CA PHE A 49 -2.64 1.71 -1.67
C PHE A 49 -2.94 0.92 -0.41
N ILE A 50 -2.57 -0.35 -0.41
CA ILE A 50 -2.70 -1.25 0.75
C ILE A 50 -1.30 -1.73 1.12
N PHE A 51 -0.99 -1.65 2.41
CA PHE A 51 0.23 -2.16 3.02
C PHE A 51 -0.13 -3.06 4.20
N GLU A 52 0.43 -4.26 4.24
CA GLU A 52 0.27 -5.22 5.34
C GLU A 52 1.64 -5.57 5.92
N ALA A 53 1.82 -5.34 7.22
CA ALA A 53 3.06 -5.60 7.95
C ALA A 53 2.78 -6.17 9.36
N PRO A 54 3.76 -6.87 9.99
CA PRO A 54 3.62 -7.40 11.34
C PRO A 54 3.37 -6.31 12.39
N GLU A 55 4.07 -5.18 12.30
CA GLU A 55 3.89 -4.01 13.18
C GLU A 55 3.53 -2.72 12.40
N VAL A 56 2.54 -1.93 12.88
CA VAL A 56 1.97 -0.76 12.14
C VAL A 56 2.14 0.60 12.80
N GLU A 57 2.49 0.68 14.09
CA GLU A 57 2.74 1.97 14.74
C GLU A 57 3.93 2.73 14.09
N TRP A 58 4.90 1.98 13.56
CA TRP A 58 5.96 2.40 12.64
C TRP A 58 5.38 2.80 11.27
N LEU A 59 4.43 2.02 10.73
CA LEU A 59 3.91 2.23 9.37
C LEU A 59 3.20 3.57 9.19
N VAL A 60 2.49 4.11 10.19
CA VAL A 60 1.78 5.39 10.01
C VAL A 60 2.73 6.59 10.13
N ASN A 61 3.61 6.58 11.13
CA ASN A 61 4.55 7.69 11.36
C ASN A 61 5.71 7.62 10.36
N ASP A 62 6.30 6.44 10.13
CA ASP A 62 7.39 6.28 9.18
C ASP A 62 6.88 6.37 7.73
N VAL A 63 5.76 5.80 7.29
CA VAL A 63 5.40 5.92 5.84
C VAL A 63 5.21 7.39 5.41
N ILE A 64 4.74 8.26 6.30
CA ILE A 64 4.61 9.69 6.01
C ILE A 64 5.99 10.39 6.05
N ASP A 65 6.83 10.07 7.04
CA ASP A 65 8.10 10.77 7.28
C ASP A 65 9.34 10.08 6.67
N HIS A 66 9.17 8.91 6.05
CA HIS A 66 10.27 8.07 5.58
C HIS A 66 10.68 8.44 4.15
N PRO A 67 11.98 8.67 3.91
CA PRO A 67 12.49 9.25 2.68
C PRO A 67 12.22 8.42 1.42
N VAL A 68 12.11 7.09 1.57
CA VAL A 68 11.73 6.18 0.47
C VAL A 68 10.31 6.49 -0.03
N PHE A 69 9.35 6.74 0.87
CA PHE A 69 7.98 7.06 0.48
C PHE A 69 7.86 8.47 -0.07
N ALA A 70 8.62 9.43 0.44
CA ALA A 70 8.68 10.77 -0.14
C ALA A 70 9.11 10.75 -1.62
N THR A 71 10.00 9.81 -1.98
CA THR A 71 10.45 9.56 -3.36
C THR A 71 9.39 8.80 -4.15
N ALA A 72 8.85 7.72 -3.59
CA ALA A 72 7.81 6.92 -4.25
C ALA A 72 6.52 7.70 -4.54
N LEU A 73 6.18 8.66 -3.69
CA LEU A 73 5.01 9.53 -3.83
C LEU A 73 5.29 10.75 -4.71
N ALA A 74 6.55 11.05 -5.07
CA ALA A 74 6.87 12.22 -5.87
C ALA A 74 6.16 12.25 -7.24
N PRO A 75 6.09 11.14 -8.01
CA PRO A 75 5.35 11.09 -9.27
C PRO A 75 3.84 11.31 -9.10
N TRP A 76 3.29 11.00 -7.92
CA TRP A 76 1.86 11.10 -7.62
C TRP A 76 1.40 12.51 -7.27
N ARG A 77 2.30 13.42 -6.84
CA ARG A 77 1.93 14.76 -6.34
C ARG A 77 1.14 15.59 -7.35
N GLY A 78 1.43 15.45 -8.64
CA GLY A 78 0.72 16.16 -9.72
C GLY A 78 -0.58 15.47 -10.16
N LEU A 79 -0.83 14.25 -9.70
CA LEU A 79 -1.99 13.44 -10.10
C LEU A 79 -3.09 13.46 -9.04
N VAL A 80 -2.77 13.84 -7.82
CA VAL A 80 -3.67 13.78 -6.67
C VAL A 80 -4.33 15.14 -6.42
N ASP A 81 -5.62 15.11 -6.09
CA ASP A 81 -6.43 16.24 -5.65
C ASP A 81 -6.55 16.24 -4.12
N GLY A 82 -5.84 17.17 -3.49
CA GLY A 82 -5.84 17.36 -2.05
C GLY A 82 -4.99 16.34 -1.27
N PRO A 83 -5.07 16.36 0.08
CA PRO A 83 -4.30 15.44 0.91
C PRO A 83 -4.85 14.01 0.85
N PRO A 84 -3.99 12.98 0.79
CA PRO A 84 -4.40 11.59 0.94
C PRO A 84 -5.06 11.35 2.31
N ARG A 85 -5.98 10.38 2.35
CA ARG A 85 -6.70 9.97 3.56
C ARG A 85 -6.20 8.60 4.01
N LEU A 86 -5.91 8.47 5.29
CA LEU A 86 -5.58 7.18 5.90
C LEU A 86 -6.88 6.48 6.35
N ALA A 87 -7.09 5.27 5.87
CA ALA A 87 -8.16 4.40 6.34
C ALA A 87 -7.58 3.31 7.25
N HIS A 88 -8.09 3.29 8.48
CA HIS A 88 -7.74 2.30 9.49
C HIS A 88 -8.70 1.12 9.41
N GLU A 89 -8.16 -0.09 9.57
CA GLU A 89 -8.98 -1.30 9.62
C GLU A 89 -9.98 -1.25 10.79
N ARG A 90 -11.26 -1.50 10.51
CA ARG A 90 -12.33 -1.61 11.52
C ARG A 90 -12.84 -3.04 11.68
N TYR A 91 -12.73 -3.83 10.61
CA TYR A 91 -13.05 -5.24 10.57
C TYR A 91 -12.29 -5.85 9.38
N PHE A 92 -11.75 -7.05 9.57
CA PHE A 92 -11.10 -7.80 8.51
C PHE A 92 -11.29 -9.29 8.72
N TRP A 93 -11.36 -10.02 7.61
CA TRP A 93 -11.36 -11.47 7.61
C TRP A 93 -10.45 -11.99 6.51
N SER A 94 -9.62 -12.98 6.84
CA SER A 94 -8.92 -13.82 5.88
C SER A 94 -9.18 -15.28 6.18
N ARG A 95 -9.14 -16.11 5.14
CA ARG A 95 -8.97 -17.55 5.32
C ARG A 95 -7.59 -17.79 5.93
N ALA A 96 -7.50 -18.63 6.97
CA ALA A 96 -6.21 -19.04 7.50
C ALA A 96 -5.35 -19.65 6.38
N ASP A 97 -4.15 -19.13 6.22
CA ASP A 97 -3.07 -19.78 5.52
C ASP A 97 -2.84 -21.13 6.19
N GLN A 98 -3.17 -22.21 5.48
CA GLN A 98 -2.93 -23.56 5.96
C GLN A 98 -1.43 -23.66 6.20
N LYS A 99 -0.99 -23.61 7.47
CA LYS A 99 0.37 -23.99 7.83
C LYS A 99 0.55 -25.37 7.22
N SER A 100 1.38 -25.48 6.17
CA SER A 100 1.87 -26.76 5.72
C SER A 100 2.69 -27.28 6.89
N GLY A 101 2.01 -27.97 7.81
CA GLY A 101 2.63 -28.71 8.88
C GLY A 101 3.38 -29.81 8.18
N ILE A 102 4.66 -29.55 7.89
CA ILE A 102 5.61 -30.63 7.73
C ILE A 102 5.73 -31.24 9.12
N GLY A 103 4.78 -32.11 9.44
CA GLY A 103 4.99 -33.15 10.42
C GLY A 103 6.10 -34.02 9.87
N LEU A 104 7.35 -33.69 10.19
CA LEU A 104 8.40 -34.69 10.21
C LEU A 104 8.07 -35.58 11.40
N GLY A 105 7.46 -36.71 11.08
CA GLY A 105 7.26 -37.80 12.01
C GLY A 105 8.58 -38.48 12.37
N VAL A 106 8.50 -39.18 13.49
CA VAL A 106 9.45 -40.11 14.13
C VAL A 106 10.53 -39.45 14.98
#